data_AF-A0AAJ5EGE0-F1
#
_entry.id   AF-A0AAJ5EGE0-F1
#
_cell.length_a   1.000
_cell.length_b   1.000
_cell.length_c   1.000
_cell.angle_alpha   90.00
_cell.angle_beta   90.00
_cell.angle_gamma   90.00
#
_symmetry.space_group_name_H-M   'P 1'
#
loop_
_entity.id
_entity.type
_entity.pdbx_description
1 polymer ?
#
loop_
_entity_poly.entity_id
_entity_poly.type
_entity_poly.pdbx_seq_one_letter_code
_entity_poly.pdbx_strand_id
1 'polypeptide(L)' 'MRFIIVLLSGLIIGQMIGYLGAALSHTAYTPMSALIGSLILVAIVYIIGELTSSKKEA' A
#
# COMPACT_ATOMS: atom_id res chain seq x y z
N MET A 1 10.27 8.95 14.06
CA MET A 1 10.26 7.47 14.17
C MET A 1 8.97 6.83 13.69
N ARG A 2 7.77 7.28 14.10
CA ARG A 2 6.47 6.71 13.65
C ARG A 2 6.27 6.65 12.12
N PHE A 3 6.59 7.71 11.38
CA PHE A 3 6.34 7.77 9.93
C PHE A 3 7.21 6.83 9.09
N ILE A 4 8.48 6.66 9.44
CA ILE A 4 9.42 5.75 8.74
C ILE A 4 8.98 4.30 8.89
N ILE A 5 8.49 3.92 10.07
CA ILE A 5 7.97 2.57 10.31
C ILE A 5 6.73 2.32 9.44
N VAL A 6 5.82 3.29 9.36
CA VAL A 6 4.62 3.17 8.52
C VAL A 6 4.96 3.08 7.03
N LEU A 7 5.94 3.85 6.54
CA LEU A 7 6.41 3.75 5.16
C LEU A 7 7.04 2.39 4.86
N LEU A 8 7.91 1.88 5.73
CA LEU A 8 8.52 0.55 5.57
C LEU A 8 7.48 -0.56 5.64
N SER A 9 6.54 -0.51 6.58
CA SER A 9 5.45 -1.49 6.69
C SER A 9 4.52 -1.45 5.47
N GLY A 10 4.19 -0.26 4.96
CA GLY A 10 3.40 -0.10 3.73
C GLY A 10 4.09 -0.64 2.49
N LEU A 11 5.42 -0.45 2.40
CA LEU A 11 6.23 -1.00 1.31
C LEU A 11 6.25 -2.54 1.35
N ILE A 12 6.52 -3.13 2.52
CA ILE A 12 6.58 -4.59 2.69
C ILE A 12 5.22 -5.23 2.38
N ILE A 13 4.14 -4.67 2.93
CA ILE A 13 2.77 -5.16 2.70
C ILE A 13 2.39 -5.01 1.22
N GLY A 14 2.72 -3.88 0.59
CA GLY A 14 2.44 -3.65 -0.82
C GLY A 14 3.14 -4.65 -1.74
N GLN A 15 4.39 -5.02 -1.44
CA GLN A 15 5.11 -6.07 -2.18
C GLN A 15 4.50 -7.45 -1.96
N MET A 16 4.11 -7.79 -0.72
CA MET A 16 3.42 -9.06 -0.42
C MET A 16 2.09 -9.18 -1.15
N ILE A 17 1.28 -8.12 -1.17
CA ILE A 17 0.00 -8.08 -1.89
C ILE A 17 0.23 -8.18 -3.41
N GLY A 18 1.24 -7.49 -3.95
CA GLY A 18 1.61 -7.58 -5.36
C GLY A 18 2.02 -9.00 -5.77
N TYR A 19 2.76 -9.69 -4.91
CA TYR A 19 3.14 -11.09 -5.13
C TYR A 19 1.92 -12.02 -5.07
N LEU A 20 1.06 -11.86 -4.07
CA LEU A 20 -0.17 -12.65 -3.92
C LEU A 20 -1.14 -12.41 -5.09
N GLY A 21 -1.28 -11.18 -5.55
CA GLY A 21 -2.10 -10.82 -6.72
C GLY A 21 -1.58 -11.44 -8.00
N ALA A 22 -0.26 -11.39 -8.24
CA ALA A 22 0.36 -12.03 -9.40
C ALA A 22 0.19 -13.56 -9.38
N ALA A 23 0.36 -14.19 -8.20
CA ALA A 23 0.15 -15.61 -8.02
C ALA A 23 -1.32 -16.02 -8.29
N LEU A 24 -2.28 -15.22 -7.83
CA LEU A 24 -3.71 -15.47 -8.03
C LEU A 24 -4.15 -15.26 -9.48
N SER A 25 -3.59 -14.27 -10.18
CA SER A 25 -3.89 -14.01 -11.59
C SER A 25 -3.04 -14.84 -12.56
N HIS A 26 -2.28 -15.83 -12.08
CA HIS A 26 -1.38 -16.67 -12.89
C HIS A 26 -0.47 -15.86 -13.84
N THR A 27 -0.14 -14.62 -13.45
CA THR A 27 0.60 -13.67 -14.29
C THR A 27 2.02 -13.52 -13.77
N ALA A 28 2.95 -13.18 -14.67
CA ALA A 28 4.35 -13.03 -14.27
C ALA A 28 4.50 -11.90 -13.24
N TYR A 29 4.95 -12.27 -12.03
CA TYR A 29 5.30 -11.30 -11.00
C TYR A 29 6.47 -10.44 -11.49
N THR A 30 6.27 -9.12 -11.52
CA THR A 30 7.32 -8.16 -11.84
C THR A 30 7.45 -7.19 -10.68
N PRO A 31 8.65 -6.97 -10.11
CA PRO A 31 8.82 -6.07 -8.96
C PRO A 31 8.39 -4.62 -9.25
N MET A 32 8.43 -4.21 -10.52
CA MET A 32 7.92 -2.90 -10.97
C MET A 32 6.40 -2.77 -10.80
N SER A 33 5.62 -3.82 -11.12
CA SER A 33 4.15 -3.78 -10.98
C SER A 33 3.73 -3.83 -9.50
N ALA A 34 4.46 -4.59 -8.68
CA ALA A 34 4.26 -4.61 -7.24
C ALA A 34 4.58 -3.25 -6.57
N LEU A 35 5.60 -2.53 -7.06
CA LEU A 35 5.90 -1.16 -6.63
C LEU A 35 4.77 -0.18 -6.98
N ILE A 36 4.23 -0.26 -8.18
CA ILE A 36 3.09 0.56 -8.62
C ILE A 36 1.86 0.27 -7.75
N GLY A 37 1.58 -1.01 -7.48
CA GLY A 37 0.50 -1.42 -6.59
C GLY A 37 0.68 -0.90 -5.15
N SER A 38 1.90 -0.96 -4.62
CA SER A 38 2.23 -0.42 -3.29
C SER A 38 2.04 1.09 -3.21
N LEU A 39 2.46 1.84 -4.24
CA LEU A 39 2.25 3.29 -4.32
C LEU A 39 0.77 3.66 -4.33
N ILE A 40 -0.05 2.94 -5.10
CA ILE A 40 -1.50 3.13 -5.14
C ILE A 40 -2.12 2.83 -3.77
N LEU A 41 -1.71 1.73 -3.13
CA LEU A 41 -2.19 1.37 -1.80
C LEU A 41 -1.87 2.45 -0.76
N VAL A 42 -0.64 2.98 -0.77
CA VAL A 42 -0.21 4.07 0.12
C VAL A 42 -1.03 5.34 -0.14
N ALA A 43 -1.29 5.69 -1.40
CA ALA A 43 -2.14 6.83 -1.74
C ALA A 43 -3.58 6.66 -1.22
N ILE A 44 -4.16 5.46 -1.35
CA ILE A 44 -5.49 5.15 -0.81
C ILE A 44 -5.51 5.25 0.71
N VAL A 45 -4.52 4.67 1.39
CA VAL A 45 -4.41 4.74 2.87
C VAL A 45 -4.23 6.19 3.34
N TYR A 46 -3.48 7.00 2.60
CA TYR A 46 -3.32 8.42 2.89
C TYR A 46 -4.66 9.17 2.79
N ILE A 47 -5.41 8.97 1.69
CA ILE A 47 -6.73 9.59 1.49
C ILE A 47 -7.73 9.14 2.56
N ILE A 48 -7.77 7.84 2.88
CA ILE A 48 -8.64 7.31 3.95
C ILE A 48 -8.23 7.88 5.31
N GLY A 49 -6.92 8.01 5.56
CA GLY A 49 -6.38 8.62 6.76
C GLY A 49 -6.82 10.08 6.90
N GLU A 50 -6.75 10.86 5.83
CA GLU A 50 -7.17 12.27 5.81
C GLU A 50 -8.68 12.41 6.02
N LEU A 51 -9.50 11.62 5.30
CA LEU A 51 -10.96 11.59 5.45
C LEU A 51 -11.40 11.16 6.86
N THR A 52 -10.74 10.16 7.43
CA THR A 52 -11.08 9.64 8.77
C THR A 52 -10.61 10.59 9.86
N SER A 53 -9.45 11.23 9.70
CA SER A 53 -8.93 12.22 10.65
C SER A 53 -9.80 13.47 10.65
N SER A 54 -10.26 13.94 9.48
CA SER A 54 -11.20 15.06 9.35
C SER A 54 -12.54 14.79 10.05
N LYS A 55 -13.00 13.53 10.08
CA LYS A 55 -14.26 13.15 10.77
C LYS A 55 -14.11 13.08 12.30
N LYS A 56 -12.89 13.01 12.84
CA LYS A 56 -12.67 12.89 14.28
C LYS A 56 -12.61 14.25 15.00
N GLU A 57 -12.54 15.34 14.24
CA GLU A 57 -12.55 16.72 14.73
C GLU A 57 -13.91 17.43 14.54
N ALA A 58 -14.92 16.75 13.99
CA ALA A 58 -16.29 17.27 13.79
C ALA A 58 -17.29 16.69 14.80
#